data_AF-A0A7W6RE48-F1
#
_entry.id   AF-A0A7W6RE48-F1
#
_cell.length_a   1.000
_cell.length_b   1.000
_cell.length_c   1.000
_cell.angle_alpha   90.00
_cell.angle_beta   90.00
_cell.angle_gamma   90.00
#
_symmetry.space_group_name_H-M   'P 1'
#
loop_
_entity.id
_entity.type
_entity.pdbx_description
1 polymer ?
#
loop_
_entity_poly.entity_id
_entity_poly.type
_entity_poly.pdbx_seq_one_letter_code
_entity_poly.pdbx_strand_id
1 'polypeptide(L)'
;MSSEGLHAPRERLSRQTLHLHHAIVSVKEELDAVDWYRQRADDCEDAALRDILLHNMREEMEHACMVLEWMRRNDPQWDDYMRTYLFTEAPITEVEEEDTGKAAPNGEGGPATAPSPGRFTIGAIRDGRED
;
A
#
# COMPACT_ATOMS: atom_id res chain seq x y z
N MET A 1 -14.94 6.54 13.83
CA MET A 1 -15.65 5.30 13.42
C MET A 1 -14.58 4.33 12.95
N SER A 2 -13.94 3.66 13.90
CA SER A 2 -12.84 2.71 13.68
C SER A 2 -13.43 1.31 13.46
N SER A 3 -12.97 0.64 12.40
CA SER A 3 -13.22 -0.78 12.09
C SER A 3 -14.67 -1.28 12.17
N GLU A 4 -15.54 -0.83 11.24
CA GLU A 4 -16.81 -1.52 10.97
C GLU A 4 -16.59 -2.93 10.39
N GLY A 5 -16.21 -3.88 11.26
CA GLY A 5 -16.33 -5.33 11.12
C GLY A 5 -15.75 -5.99 9.86
N LEU A 6 -16.11 -7.27 9.73
CA LEU A 6 -15.94 -8.04 8.50
C LEU A 6 -17.13 -7.73 7.58
N HIS A 7 -16.88 -7.46 6.30
CA HIS A 7 -17.95 -7.23 5.30
C HIS A 7 -18.58 -8.53 4.76
N ALA A 8 -18.21 -9.68 5.31
CA ALA A 8 -18.80 -10.97 5.02
C ALA A 8 -18.84 -11.82 6.31
N PRO A 9 -19.74 -12.81 6.41
CA PRO A 9 -19.77 -13.72 7.55
C PRO A 9 -18.42 -14.39 7.77
N ARG A 10 -17.94 -14.40 9.02
CA ARG A 10 -16.59 -14.87 9.38
C ARG A 10 -16.34 -16.30 8.92
N GLU A 11 -17.34 -17.16 9.03
CA GLU A 11 -17.31 -18.56 8.64
C GLU A 11 -17.13 -18.77 7.12
N ARG A 12 -17.36 -17.74 6.30
CA ARG A 12 -17.11 -17.76 4.85
C ARG A 12 -15.72 -17.28 4.47
N LEU A 13 -14.94 -16.76 5.42
CA LEU A 13 -13.63 -16.19 5.16
C LEU A 13 -12.53 -17.22 5.41
N SER A 14 -11.54 -17.23 4.52
CA SER A 14 -10.35 -18.05 4.72
C SER A 14 -9.52 -17.53 5.90
N ARG A 15 -8.69 -18.39 6.49
CA ARG A 15 -7.73 -17.97 7.52
C ARG A 15 -6.79 -16.88 7.02
N GLN A 16 -6.33 -16.99 5.77
CA GLN A 16 -5.47 -15.99 5.14
C GLN A 16 -6.18 -14.63 5.04
N THR A 17 -7.44 -14.62 4.58
CA THR A 17 -8.26 -13.40 4.50
C THR A 17 -8.44 -12.75 5.87
N LEU A 18 -8.66 -13.55 6.91
CA LEU A 18 -8.79 -13.04 8.28
C LEU A 18 -7.48 -12.45 8.80
N HIS A 19 -6.33 -13.10 8.56
CA HIS A 19 -5.03 -12.55 8.95
C HIS A 19 -4.71 -11.25 8.20
N LEU A 20 -4.97 -11.20 6.89
CA LEU A 20 -4.81 -9.98 6.10
C LEU A 20 -5.76 -8.87 6.57
N HIS A 21 -7.01 -9.18 6.91
CA HIS A 21 -7.92 -8.20 7.49
C HIS A 21 -7.36 -7.60 8.78
N HIS A 22 -6.81 -8.43 9.68
CA HIS A 22 -6.16 -7.94 10.89
C HIS A 22 -4.99 -7.01 10.58
N ALA A 23 -4.10 -7.40 9.66
CA ALA A 23 -2.97 -6.57 9.25
C ALA A 23 -3.43 -5.23 8.61
N ILE A 24 -4.40 -5.28 7.70
CA ILE A 24 -4.93 -4.10 7.00
C ILE A 24 -5.59 -3.13 7.99
N VAL A 25 -6.41 -3.63 8.91
CA VAL A 25 -7.06 -2.77 9.91
C VAL A 25 -6.03 -2.15 10.84
N SER A 26 -5.01 -2.90 11.27
CA SER A 26 -3.91 -2.33 12.06
C SER A 26 -3.18 -1.22 11.30
N VAL A 27 -2.76 -1.43 10.05
CA VAL A 27 -2.12 -0.37 9.24
C VAL A 27 -3.03 0.85 9.09
N LYS A 28 -4.34 0.66 8.87
CA LYS A 28 -5.28 1.78 8.79
C LYS A 28 -5.34 2.58 10.09
N GLU A 29 -5.41 1.90 11.23
CA GLU A 29 -5.44 2.53 12.56
C GLU A 29 -4.13 3.30 12.84
N GLU A 30 -2.98 2.74 12.46
CA GLU A 30 -1.70 3.45 12.60
C GLU A 30 -1.64 4.69 11.69
N LEU A 31 -2.10 4.60 10.44
CA LEU A 31 -2.14 5.74 9.51
C LEU A 31 -3.12 6.83 9.98
N ASP A 32 -4.28 6.45 10.52
CA ASP A 32 -5.21 7.37 11.17
C ASP A 32 -4.53 8.07 12.36
N ALA A 33 -3.80 7.33 13.20
CA ALA A 33 -3.07 7.88 14.33
C ALA A 33 -1.97 8.86 13.89
N VAL A 34 -1.20 8.53 12.85
CA VAL A 34 -0.19 9.42 12.24
C VAL A 34 -0.83 10.73 11.82
N ASP A 35 -1.94 10.68 11.07
CA ASP A 35 -2.66 11.87 10.60
C ASP A 35 -3.16 12.71 11.78
N TRP A 36 -3.85 12.09 12.73
CA TRP A 36 -4.42 12.80 13.88
C TRP A 36 -3.36 13.39 14.79
N TYR A 37 -2.24 12.69 15.02
CA TYR A 37 -1.15 13.24 15.83
C TYR A 37 -0.46 14.40 15.12
N ARG A 38 -0.27 14.35 13.79
CA ARG A 38 0.27 15.47 13.01
C ARG A 38 -0.61 16.71 13.16
N GLN A 39 -1.91 16.59 12.88
CA GLN A 39 -2.85 17.71 12.97
C GLN A 39 -2.87 18.32 14.38
N ARG A 40 -2.95 17.47 15.42
CA ARG A 40 -2.92 17.93 16.82
C ARG A 40 -1.61 18.60 17.19
N ALA A 41 -0.48 18.12 16.68
CA ALA A 41 0.82 18.73 16.96
C ALA A 41 0.93 20.12 16.30
N ASP A 42 0.44 20.28 15.08
CA ASP A 42 0.46 21.57 14.37
C ASP A 42 -0.46 22.61 15.06
N ASP A 43 -1.56 22.18 15.67
CA ASP A 43 -2.51 23.01 16.45
C ASP A 43 -2.17 23.12 17.95
N CYS A 44 -1.01 22.61 18.40
CA CYS A 44 -0.67 22.55 19.83
C CYS A 44 0.11 23.79 20.31
N GLU A 45 -0.45 24.53 21.26
CA GLU A 45 0.21 25.69 21.90
C GLU A 45 1.26 25.31 22.96
N ASP A 46 1.17 24.11 23.56
CA ASP A 46 2.12 23.64 24.57
C ASP A 46 3.27 22.86 23.93
N ALA A 47 4.51 23.36 24.09
CA ALA A 47 5.67 22.78 23.45
C ALA A 47 6.00 21.35 23.92
N ALA A 48 5.80 21.04 25.20
CA ALA A 48 6.09 19.71 25.74
C ALA A 48 5.08 18.67 25.24
N LEU A 49 3.80 19.05 25.21
CA LEU A 49 2.76 18.20 24.62
C LEU A 49 2.98 18.00 23.12
N ARG A 50 3.31 19.07 22.38
CA ARG A 50 3.63 18.96 20.95
C ARG A 50 4.73 17.94 20.71
N ASP A 51 5.82 17.99 21.48
CA ASP A 51 6.94 17.08 21.31
C ASP A 51 6.56 15.61 21.59
N ILE A 52 5.67 15.36 22.56
CA ILE A 52 5.08 14.03 22.82
C ILE A 52 4.23 13.57 21.63
N LEU A 53 3.33 14.41 21.11
CA LEU A 53 2.48 14.07 19.96
C LEU A 53 3.32 13.74 18.72
N LEU A 54 4.38 14.51 18.48
CA LEU A 54 5.33 14.28 17.37
C LEU A 54 6.12 12.98 17.55
N HIS A 55 6.48 12.62 18.78
CA HIS A 55 7.16 11.37 19.09
C HIS A 55 6.24 10.18 18.82
N ASN A 56 5.05 10.16 19.41
CA ASN A 56 4.07 9.08 19.20
C ASN A 56 3.78 8.90 17.71
N MET A 57 3.52 9.99 16.98
CA MET A 57 3.30 9.94 15.53
C MET A 57 4.38 9.19 14.76
N ARG A 58 5.66 9.38 15.12
CA ARG A 58 6.77 8.70 14.44
C ARG A 58 6.84 7.22 14.81
N GLU A 59 6.48 6.86 16.04
CA GLU A 59 6.37 5.44 16.42
C GLU A 59 5.24 4.74 15.66
N GLU A 60 4.09 5.40 15.45
CA GLU A 60 3.01 4.80 14.65
C GLU A 60 3.42 4.59 13.17
N MET A 61 4.28 5.46 12.62
CA MET A 61 4.88 5.21 11.28
C MET A 61 5.73 3.94 11.28
N GLU A 62 6.50 3.68 12.33
CA GLU A 62 7.26 2.45 12.49
C GLU A 62 6.32 1.23 12.59
N HIS A 63 5.29 1.31 13.42
CA HIS A 63 4.27 0.26 13.56
C HIS A 63 3.61 -0.07 12.21
N ALA A 64 3.19 0.96 11.46
CA ALA A 64 2.63 0.79 10.12
C ALA A 64 3.60 0.06 9.18
N CYS A 65 4.87 0.47 9.15
CA CYS A 65 5.90 -0.17 8.32
C CYS A 65 6.15 -1.64 8.71
N MET A 66 6.15 -1.96 10.01
CA MET A 66 6.32 -3.34 10.49
C MET A 66 5.20 -4.25 9.99
N VAL A 67 3.95 -3.78 10.04
CA VAL A 67 2.78 -4.56 9.58
C VAL A 67 2.74 -4.65 8.05
N LEU A 68 3.08 -3.57 7.34
CA LEU A 68 3.22 -3.59 5.87
C LEU A 68 4.27 -4.61 5.42
N GLU A 69 5.40 -4.72 6.10
CA GLU A 69 6.40 -5.75 5.79
C GLU A 69 5.89 -7.16 6.06
N TRP A 70 5.07 -7.37 7.11
CA TRP A 70 4.40 -8.65 7.30
C TRP A 70 3.46 -8.97 6.13
N MET A 71 2.67 -7.99 5.66
CA MET A 71 1.80 -8.16 4.49
C MET A 71 2.61 -8.54 3.24
N ARG A 72 3.70 -7.81 2.96
CA ARG A 72 4.63 -8.11 1.85
C ARG A 72 5.15 -9.54 1.89
N ARG A 73 5.50 -10.07 3.06
CA ARG A 73 6.03 -11.44 3.22
C ARG A 73 4.96 -12.53 3.07
N ASN A 74 3.69 -12.20 3.29
CA ASN A 74 2.61 -13.18 3.41
C ASN A 74 1.59 -13.13 2.27
N ASP A 75 1.72 -12.18 1.34
CA ASP A 75 0.86 -12.06 0.17
C ASP A 75 1.70 -11.68 -1.08
N PRO A 76 1.78 -12.56 -2.10
CA PRO A 76 2.60 -12.30 -3.28
C PRO A 76 2.19 -11.06 -4.08
N GLN A 77 0.89 -10.72 -4.08
CA GLN A 77 0.41 -9.55 -4.82
C GLN A 77 0.84 -8.25 -4.13
N TRP A 78 0.85 -8.22 -2.79
CA TRP A 78 1.46 -7.13 -2.04
C TRP A 78 2.97 -7.02 -2.31
N ASP A 79 3.70 -8.14 -2.37
CA ASP A 79 5.13 -8.12 -2.70
C ASP A 79 5.39 -7.52 -4.09
N ASP A 80 4.65 -7.98 -5.10
CA ASP A 80 4.79 -7.50 -6.48
C ASP A 80 4.60 -5.98 -6.55
N TYR A 81 3.48 -5.45 -6.04
CA TYR A 81 3.22 -4.01 -6.11
C TYR A 81 4.18 -3.19 -5.25
N MET A 82 4.52 -3.65 -4.04
CA MET A 82 5.47 -2.90 -3.19
C MET A 82 6.85 -2.81 -3.85
N ARG A 83 7.29 -3.85 -4.57
CA ARG A 83 8.55 -3.83 -5.33
C ARG A 83 8.48 -2.95 -6.56
N THR A 84 7.35 -2.94 -7.27
CA THR A 84 7.15 -2.05 -8.41
C THR A 84 7.30 -0.59 -7.98
N TYR A 85 6.63 -0.19 -6.90
CA TYR A 85 6.45 1.23 -6.59
C TYR A 85 7.43 1.82 -5.55
N LEU A 86 7.78 1.08 -4.51
CA LEU A 86 8.55 1.65 -3.40
C LEU A 86 10.02 1.85 -3.77
N PHE A 87 10.61 2.91 -3.25
CA PHE A 87 12.03 3.27 -3.46
C PHE A 87 12.39 3.57 -4.92
N THR A 88 11.42 4.05 -5.69
CA THR A 88 11.61 4.55 -7.06
C THR A 88 11.74 6.08 -7.07
N GLU A 89 12.36 6.62 -8.13
CA GLU A 89 12.52 8.08 -8.32
C GLU A 89 11.68 8.62 -9.49
N ALA A 90 11.20 7.75 -10.39
CA ALA A 90 10.35 8.14 -11.51
C ALA A 90 8.98 8.64 -11.01
N PRO A 91 8.23 9.42 -11.81
CA PRO A 91 6.86 9.78 -11.48
C PRO A 91 6.04 8.53 -11.17
N ILE A 92 5.38 8.46 -10.00
CA ILE A 92 4.73 7.23 -9.49
C ILE A 92 3.76 6.62 -10.52
N THR A 93 3.05 7.47 -11.27
CA THR A 93 2.10 7.05 -12.31
C THR A 93 2.76 6.43 -13.55
N GLU A 94 4.06 6.61 -13.74
CA GLU A 94 4.83 6.10 -14.88
C GLU A 94 5.60 4.80 -14.55
N VAL A 95 5.74 4.45 -13.26
CA VAL A 95 6.52 3.29 -12.80
C VAL A 95 5.99 1.96 -13.34
N GLU A 96 4.68 1.84 -13.56
CA GLU A 96 4.09 0.62 -14.15
C GLU A 96 4.54 0.38 -15.61
N GLU A 97 4.84 1.42 -16.37
CA GLU A 97 5.24 1.31 -17.79
C GLU A 97 6.67 0.76 -17.94
N GLU A 98 7.53 1.03 -16.97
CA GLU A 98 8.91 0.54 -16.95
C GLU A 98 8.98 -0.94 -16.52
N ASP A 99 8.17 -1.35 -15.53
CA ASP A 99 8.11 -2.73 -15.03
C ASP A 99 7.38 -3.69 -15.99
N THR A 100 6.39 -3.18 -16.75
CA THR A 100 5.64 -4.02 -17.71
C THR A 100 6.40 -4.29 -19.01
N GLY A 101 7.54 -3.64 -19.24
CA GLY A 101 8.34 -3.78 -20.44
C GLY A 101 7.55 -3.41 -21.68
N LYS A 102 7.90 -2.31 -22.35
CA LYS A 102 7.45 -2.07 -23.73
C LYS A 102 7.57 -3.35 -24.54
N ALA A 103 6.45 -4.01 -24.82
CA ALA A 103 6.35 -5.02 -25.84
C ALA A 103 6.67 -4.31 -27.17
N ALA A 104 7.95 -4.34 -27.54
CA ALA A 104 8.40 -3.86 -28.83
C ALA A 104 7.60 -4.61 -29.92
N PRO A 105 7.09 -3.92 -30.94
CA PRO A 105 6.39 -4.60 -32.02
C PRO A 105 7.41 -5.36 -32.86
N ASN A 106 7.26 -6.70 -32.85
CA ASN A 106 7.76 -7.69 -33.81
C ASN A 106 9.27 -7.74 -34.12
N GLY A 107 9.87 -8.87 -33.72
CA GLY A 107 11.12 -9.41 -34.26
C GLY A 107 11.30 -10.88 -33.86
N GLU A 108 10.93 -11.77 -34.79
CA GLU A 108 10.96 -13.24 -34.82
C GLU A 108 11.86 -14.04 -33.85
N GLY A 109 11.26 -15.07 -33.21
CA GLY A 109 11.84 -16.44 -33.10
C GLY A 109 12.45 -16.90 -31.77
N GLY A 110 11.70 -17.66 -30.94
CA GLY A 110 12.22 -18.49 -29.84
C GLY A 110 11.13 -19.04 -28.89
N PRO A 111 11.26 -20.24 -28.29
CA PRO A 111 10.12 -21.01 -27.81
C PRO A 111 9.55 -20.51 -26.48
N ALA A 112 8.23 -20.70 -26.36
CA ALA A 112 7.34 -20.19 -25.34
C ALA A 112 7.70 -20.65 -23.91
N THR A 113 7.88 -19.67 -23.01
CA THR A 113 7.65 -19.84 -21.58
C THR A 113 6.19 -19.54 -21.26
N ALA A 114 5.61 -20.36 -20.38
CA ALA A 114 4.19 -20.36 -20.04
C ALA A 114 3.63 -18.97 -19.65
N PRO A 115 2.36 -18.67 -19.97
CA PRO A 115 1.76 -17.39 -19.61
C PRO A 115 1.59 -17.31 -18.08
N SER A 116 2.16 -16.26 -17.49
CA SER A 116 1.82 -15.85 -16.12
C SER A 116 0.32 -15.54 -16.03
N PRO A 117 -0.36 -15.94 -14.95
CA PRO A 117 -1.78 -15.68 -14.79
C PRO A 117 -2.02 -14.17 -14.76
N GLY A 118 -3.03 -13.73 -15.52
CA GLY A 118 -3.21 -12.35 -15.96
C GLY A 118 -3.04 -11.30 -14.88
N ARG A 119 -2.08 -10.38 -15.12
CA ARG A 119 -1.93 -9.11 -14.39
C ARG A 119 -3.19 -8.28 -14.64
N PHE A 120 -4.06 -8.20 -13.64
CA PHE A 120 -5.13 -7.21 -13.61
C PHE A 120 -4.48 -5.86 -13.30
N THR A 121 -4.10 -5.12 -14.34
CA THR A 121 -3.66 -3.73 -14.22
C THR A 121 -4.86 -2.88 -13.83
N ILE A 122 -4.72 -2.04 -12.80
CA ILE A 122 -5.62 -0.91 -12.59
C ILE A 122 -5.48 -0.07 -13.87
N GLY A 123 -6.53 -0.01 -14.68
CA GLY A 123 -6.46 0.59 -16.01
C GLY A 123 -5.90 2.01 -15.95
N ALA A 124 -5.06 2.35 -16.94
CA ALA A 124 -4.37 3.63 -17.08
C ALA A 124 -5.22 4.81 -16.58
N ILE A 125 -4.79 5.42 -15.48
CA ILE A 125 -5.38 6.66 -14.97
C ILE A 125 -5.06 7.72 -16.02
N ARG A 126 -6.06 8.06 -16.84
CA ARG A 126 -5.95 9.16 -17.79
C ARG A 126 -5.77 10.46 -17.01
N ASP A 127 -4.72 11.20 -17.36
CA ASP A 127 -4.45 12.55 -16.88
C ASP A 127 -5.72 13.42 -17.02
N GLY A 128 -6.35 13.70 -15.88
CA GLY A 128 -7.44 14.67 -15.77
C GLY A 128 -6.85 16.08 -15.75
N ARG A 129 -6.41 16.59 -16.90
CA ARG A 129 -6.29 18.04 -17.11
C ARG A 129 -7.68 18.58 -17.44
N GLU A 130 -8.30 19.23 -16.48
CA GLU A 130 -9.37 20.20 -16.73
C GLU A 130 -8.73 21.59 -16.88
N ASP A 131 -9.21 22.34 -17.89
CA ASP A 131 -8.82 23.71 -18.23
C ASP A 131 -9.19 24.74 -17.14
#